data_AF-A0AAD7ZR91-F1
#
_entry.id   AF-A0AAD7ZR91-F1
#
_cell.length_a   1.000
_cell.length_b   1.000
_cell.length_c   1.000
_cell.angle_alpha   90.00
_cell.angle_beta   90.00
_cell.angle_gamma   90.00
#
_symmetry.space_group_name_H-M   'P 1'
#
loop_
_entity.id
_entity.type
_entity.pdbx_description
1 polymer ?
#
loop_
_entity_poly.entity_id
_entity_poly.type
_entity_poly.pdbx_seq_one_letter_code
_entity_poly.pdbx_strand_id
1 'polypeptide(L)' 'AMVRFNVELRMPRYVLLGGSALLQCDYDVLPDHLHRVEWYKDRRKLFQYIKGRKPPFRNFTIPGAYLDVNISF' A
#
# COMPACT_ATOMS: atom_id res chain seq x y z
N ALA A 1 23.59 -6.60 12.66
CA ALA A 1 23.62 -5.39 11.80
C ALA A 1 22.18 -5.07 11.38
N MET A 2 21.74 -3.82 11.52
CA MET A 2 20.39 -3.40 11.12
C MET A 2 20.39 -3.15 9.62
N VAL A 3 19.76 -4.04 8.85
CA VAL A 3 19.56 -3.84 7.40
C VAL A 3 18.63 -2.63 7.23
N ARG A 4 19.07 -1.62 6.47
CA ARG A 4 18.25 -0.48 6.10
C ARG A 4 17.72 -0.72 4.68
N PHE A 5 16.42 -0.54 4.51
CA PHE A 5 15.75 -0.61 3.21
C PHE A 5 15.31 0.81 2.82
N ASN A 6 15.33 1.11 1.52
CA ASN A 6 14.70 2.29 0.97
C ASN A 6 13.24 1.99 0.65
N VAL A 7 12.36 2.92 1.02
CA VAL A 7 10.92 2.87 0.73
C VAL A 7 10.47 4.28 0.36
N GLU A 8 9.93 4.43 -0.84
CA GLU A 8 9.42 5.68 -1.38
C GLU A 8 7.95 5.54 -1.82
N LEU A 9 7.13 6.52 -1.46
CA LEU A 9 5.76 6.65 -1.94
C LEU A 9 5.70 7.59 -3.14
N ARG A 10 5.30 7.07 -4.29
CA ARG A 10 4.99 7.85 -5.48
C ARG A 10 3.48 7.98 -5.67
N MET A 11 3.00 9.22 -5.59
CA MET A 11 1.59 9.57 -5.81
C MET A 11 1.46 11.07 -6.17
N PRO A 12 0.37 11.49 -6.83
CA PRO A 12 0.08 12.90 -7.01
C PRO A 12 -0.19 13.58 -5.66
N ARG A 13 0.19 14.86 -5.54
CA ARG A 13 -0.05 15.66 -4.34
C ARG A 13 -1.54 16.00 -4.15
N TYR A 14 -2.27 16.12 -5.25
CA TYR A 14 -3.69 16.49 -5.28
C TYR A 14 -4.44 15.69 -6.34
N VAL A 15 -5.72 15.43 -6.09
CA VAL A 15 -6.64 14.75 -7.01
C VAL A 15 -7.94 15.54 -7.02
N LEU A 16 -8.63 15.58 -8.16
CA LEU A 16 -9.95 16.18 -8.25
C LEU A 16 -10.97 15.37 -7.43
N LEU A 17 -11.98 16.04 -6.89
CA LEU A 17 -13.07 15.38 -6.17
C LEU A 17 -13.77 14.36 -7.09
N GLY A 18 -13.91 13.12 -6.61
CA GLY A 18 -14.46 12.02 -7.40
C GLY A 18 -13.49 11.38 -8.40
N GLY A 19 -12.27 11.91 -8.52
CA GLY A 19 -11.19 11.29 -9.31
C GLY A 19 -10.48 10.16 -8.57
N SER A 20 -9.50 9.57 -9.25
CA SER A 20 -8.69 8.46 -8.74
C SER A 20 -7.21 8.82 -8.73
N ALA A 21 -6.43 8.21 -7.83
CA ALA A 21 -4.98 8.27 -7.85
C ALA A 21 -4.37 6.87 -7.67
N LEU A 22 -3.25 6.65 -8.36
CA LEU A 22 -2.41 5.49 -8.16
C LEU A 22 -1.45 5.75 -6.99
N LEU A 23 -1.39 4.80 -6.06
CA LEU A 23 -0.41 4.79 -4.98
C LEU A 23 0.64 3.74 -5.32
N GLN A 24 1.87 4.18 -5.62
CA GLN A 24 2.99 3.30 -5.94
C GLN A 24 4.01 3.31 -4.80
N CYS A 25 4.45 2.12 -4.39
CA CYS A 25 5.50 1.94 -3.39
C CYS A 25 6.73 1.38 -4.07
N ASP A 26 7.76 2.20 -4.20
CA ASP A 26 9.06 1.78 -4.69
C ASP A 26 9.92 1.37 -3.50
N TYR A 27 10.45 0.14 -3.51
CA TYR A 27 11.23 -0.40 -2.40
C TYR A 27 12.35 -1.33 -2.90
N ASP A 28 13.41 -1.47 -2.11
CA ASP A 28 14.58 -2.33 -2.41
C ASP A 28 14.67 -3.59 -1.52
N VAL A 29 13.61 -3.88 -0.77
CA VAL A 29 13.46 -5.10 0.02
C VAL A 29 13.50 -6.32 -0.90
N LEU A 30 14.48 -7.20 -0.67
CA LEU A 30 14.57 -8.48 -1.37
C LEU A 30 13.28 -9.32 -1.17
N PRO A 31 12.80 -10.04 -2.19
CA PRO A 31 11.55 -10.83 -2.11
C PRO A 31 11.50 -11.81 -0.92
N ASP A 32 12.65 -12.35 -0.53
CA ASP A 32 12.74 -13.29 0.59
C ASP A 32 12.54 -12.62 1.95
N HIS A 33 12.95 -11.36 2.07
CA HIS A 33 12.83 -10.55 3.29
C HIS A 33 11.49 -9.79 3.38
N LEU A 34 10.73 -9.69 2.29
CA LEU A 34 9.43 -9.01 2.30
C LEU A 34 8.38 -9.85 3.04
N HIS A 35 8.14 -9.51 4.31
CA HIS A 35 7.13 -10.18 5.12
C HIS A 35 5.74 -9.54 4.98
N ARG A 36 5.68 -8.21 4.84
CA ARG A 36 4.43 -7.44 4.94
C ARG A 36 4.53 -6.10 4.21
N VAL A 37 3.43 -5.70 3.57
CA VAL A 37 3.23 -4.33 3.06
C VAL A 37 1.94 -3.79 3.67
N GLU A 38 1.96 -2.55 4.17
CA GLU A 38 0.78 -1.91 4.76
C GLU A 38 0.65 -0.49 4.22
N TRP A 39 -0.57 -0.12 3.84
CA TRP A 39 -0.91 1.24 3.42
C TRP A 39 -1.79 1.90 4.47
N TYR A 40 -1.50 3.18 4.74
CA TYR A 40 -2.22 3.99 5.71
C TYR A 40 -2.61 5.34 5.11
N LYS A 41 -3.80 5.82 5.47
CA LYS A 41 -4.24 7.21 5.29
C LYS A 41 -4.71 7.71 6.63
N ASP A 42 -4.18 8.84 7.10
CA ASP A 42 -4.56 9.45 8.38
C ASP A 42 -4.55 8.43 9.55
N ARG A 43 -3.52 7.58 9.61
CA ARG A 43 -3.34 6.47 10.57
C ARG A 43 -4.34 5.32 10.45
N ARG A 44 -5.25 5.34 9.48
CA ARG A 44 -6.16 4.24 9.17
C ARG A 44 -5.56 3.35 8.09
N LYS A 45 -5.46 2.06 8.38
CA LYS A 45 -5.03 1.06 7.42
C LYS A 45 -6.07 0.94 6.30
N LEU A 46 -5.64 0.98 5.05
CA LEU A 46 -6.50 0.80 3.86
C LEU A 46 -6.17 -0.46 3.05
N PHE A 47 -4.93 -0.96 3.16
CA PHE A 47 -4.51 -2.22 2.57
C PHE A 47 -3.45 -2.92 3.43
N GLN A 48 -3.42 -4.24 3.37
CA GLN A 48 -2.35 -5.06 3.92
C GLN A 48 -2.10 -6.29 3.04
N TYR A 49 -0.82 -6.52 2.74
CA TYR A 49 -0.28 -7.79 2.24
C TYR A 49 0.53 -8.46 3.34
N ILE A 50 0.38 -9.78 3.52
CA ILE A 50 1.23 -10.60 4.40
C ILE A 50 1.68 -11.85 3.64
N LYS A 51 3.00 -12.06 3.55
CA LYS A 51 3.59 -13.25 2.93
C LYS A 51 3.12 -14.51 3.67
N GLY A 52 2.68 -15.51 2.91
CA GLY A 52 2.24 -16.81 3.44
C GLY A 52 0.81 -16.86 4.01
N ARG A 53 0.09 -15.73 4.08
CA ARG A 53 -1.31 -15.73 4.54
C ARG A 53 -2.28 -16.13 3.42
N LYS A 54 -3.42 -16.72 3.79
CA LYS A 54 -4.57 -16.98 2.91
C LYS A 54 -5.84 -16.30 3.49
N PRO A 55 -6.44 -15.30 2.81
CA PRO A 55 -5.92 -14.61 1.63
C PRO A 55 -4.67 -13.78 1.96
N PRO A 56 -3.76 -13.57 0.99
CA PRO A 56 -2.54 -12.79 1.21
C PRO A 56 -2.83 -11.30 1.40
N PHE A 57 -3.98 -10.82 0.92
CA PHE A 57 -4.38 -9.42 0.94
C PHE A 57 -5.62 -9.18 1.80
N ARG A 58 -5.69 -7.99 2.40
CA ARG A 58 -6.89 -7.46 3.05
C ARG A 58 -7.02 -5.97 2.76
N ASN A 59 -8.19 -5.55 2.31
CA ASN A 59 -8.56 -4.15 2.13
C ASN A 59 -9.43 -3.65 3.29
N PHE A 60 -9.50 -2.34 3.44
CA PHE A 60 -10.32 -1.68 4.45
C PHE A 60 -10.94 -0.42 3.85
N THR A 61 -12.22 -0.20 4.12
CA THR A 61 -12.93 1.01 3.70
C THR A 61 -12.49 2.19 4.57
N ILE A 62 -12.27 3.34 3.95
CA ILE A 62 -11.99 4.61 4.63
C ILE A 62 -13.12 5.62 4.34
N PRO A 63 -13.39 6.58 5.23
CA PRO A 63 -14.36 7.62 4.92
C PRO A 63 -13.93 8.46 3.71
N GLY A 64 -14.86 8.68 2.77
CA GLY A 64 -14.68 9.58 1.64
C GLY A 64 -13.85 9.05 0.46
N ALA A 65 -13.35 7.80 0.53
CA ALA A 65 -12.65 7.16 -0.58
C ALA A 65 -12.75 5.63 -0.47
N TYR A 66 -12.56 4.92 -1.58
CA TYR A 66 -12.45 3.46 -1.59
C TYR A 66 -11.13 3.07 -2.25
N LEU A 67 -10.62 1.89 -1.91
CA LEU A 67 -9.46 1.31 -2.57
C LEU A 67 -9.94 0.52 -3.79
N ASP A 68 -9.48 0.91 -4.98
CA ASP A 68 -9.69 0.11 -6.19
C ASP A 68 -8.66 -1.02 -6.26
N VAL A 69 -9.12 -2.22 -5.90
CA VAL A 69 -8.27 -3.43 -5.88
C VAL A 69 -7.98 -3.99 -7.27
N ASN A 70 -8.65 -3.54 -8.32
CA ASN A 70 -8.40 -4.03 -9.68
C ASN A 70 -7.12 -3.41 -10.30
N ILE A 71 -6.69 -2.25 -9.80
CA ILE A 71 -5.58 -1.45 -10.34
C ILE A 71 -4.32 -1.56 -9.45
N SER A 72 -4.40 -2.32 -8.36
CA SER A 72 -3.36 -2.40 -7.32
C SER A 72 -2.41 -3.59 -7.48
N PHE A 73 -2.44 -4.30 -8.61
CA PHE A 73 -1.63 -5.50 -8.90
C PHE A 73 -0.79 -5.31 -10.16
#